data_AF-A0A9P5SX90-F1
#
_entry.id   AF-A0A9P5SX90-F1
#
_cell.length_a   1.000
_cell.length_b   1.000
_cell.length_c   1.000
_cell.angle_alpha   90.00
_cell.angle_beta   90.00
_cell.angle_gamma   90.00
#
_symmetry.space_group_name_H-M   'P 1'
#
loop_
_entity.id
_entity.type
_entity.pdbx_description
1 polymer ?
#
loop_
_entity_poly.entity_id
_entity_poly.type
_entity_poly.pdbx_seq_one_letter_code
_entity_poly.pdbx_strand_id
1 'polypeptide(L)'
;ELCQGRVVFLGDKLPWFTGTFEFRYHHHGRYNVMAHSSPFEVTLENFQEDKEISVASIGQSLLPYVQRCFNMDADTMPCTVDESFVMINEVLARRVVKGIQLMYGIEFTWEVVATDMSCLHLALRIFTARRALAPFSAVCSADLQAAKAIEKPLEVATSA
;
A
#
# COMPACT_ATOMS: atom_id res chain seq x y z
N GLU A 1 -7.45 40.69 12.80
CA GLU A 1 -8.03 40.15 11.56
C GLU A 1 -7.96 38.63 11.58
N LEU A 2 -8.96 37.97 11.00
CA LEU A 2 -8.96 36.52 10.79
C LEU A 2 -8.42 36.26 9.37
N CYS A 3 -7.26 35.62 9.26
CA CYS A 3 -6.70 35.23 7.96
C CYS A 3 -7.03 33.75 7.67
N GLN A 4 -7.42 33.45 6.44
CA GLN A 4 -7.69 32.09 5.96
C GLN A 4 -6.73 31.73 4.82
N GLY A 5 -6.38 30.45 4.72
CA GLY A 5 -5.58 29.90 3.63
C GLY A 5 -5.92 28.44 3.34
N ARG A 6 -5.37 27.88 2.26
CA ARG A 6 -5.50 26.47 1.88
C ARG A 6 -4.12 25.85 1.70
N VAL A 7 -3.89 24.70 2.32
CA VAL A 7 -2.69 23.87 2.13
C VAL A 7 -3.09 22.62 1.35
N VAL A 8 -2.35 22.30 0.29
CA VAL A 8 -2.55 21.09 -0.51
C VAL A 8 -1.26 20.28 -0.48
N PHE A 9 -1.35 19.02 -0.09
CA PHE A 9 -0.24 18.08 -0.11
C PHE A 9 -0.15 17.43 -1.48
N LEU A 10 1.06 17.35 -2.04
CA LEU A 10 1.33 16.77 -3.34
C LEU A 10 2.65 15.98 -3.29
N GLY A 11 2.74 14.97 -4.16
CA GLY A 11 3.90 14.10 -4.34
C GLY A 11 4.54 13.63 -3.04
N ASP A 12 5.78 14.05 -2.78
CA ASP A 12 6.55 13.63 -1.61
C ASP A 12 5.97 14.08 -0.26
N LYS A 13 5.03 15.02 -0.28
CA LYS A 13 4.34 15.49 0.92
C LYS A 13 3.04 14.73 1.19
N LEU A 14 2.66 13.78 0.34
CA LEU A 14 1.52 12.90 0.60
C LEU A 14 1.83 11.88 1.70
N PRO A 15 0.82 11.45 2.48
CA PRO A 15 0.98 10.41 3.49
C PRO A 15 1.08 9.01 2.82
N TRP A 16 2.31 8.61 2.46
CA TRP A 16 2.61 7.30 1.81
C TRP A 16 2.59 6.10 2.77
N PHE A 17 2.06 6.29 3.97
CA PHE A 17 1.91 5.27 5.00
C PHE A 17 0.61 5.51 5.76
N THR A 18 0.05 4.43 6.30
CA THR A 18 -1.18 4.48 7.09
C THR A 18 -0.94 5.12 8.45
N GLY A 19 -1.92 5.84 8.97
CA GLY A 19 -1.84 6.43 10.31
C GLY A 19 -2.46 7.81 10.41
N THR A 20 -2.28 8.44 11.57
CA THR A 20 -2.76 9.79 11.85
C THR A 20 -1.63 10.80 11.70
N PHE A 21 -1.98 12.01 11.26
CA PHE A 21 -1.03 13.09 10.98
C PHE A 21 -1.45 14.36 11.70
N GLU A 22 -0.47 15.13 12.17
CA GLU A 22 -0.69 16.42 12.80
C GLU A 22 -0.23 17.55 11.89
N PHE A 23 -1.06 18.57 11.76
CA PHE A 23 -0.67 19.83 11.14
C PHE A 23 -0.10 20.76 12.23
N ARG A 24 1.19 21.07 12.14
CA ARG A 24 1.91 21.84 13.16
C ARG A 24 2.34 23.21 12.63
N TYR A 25 2.06 24.26 13.39
CA TYR A 25 2.58 25.60 13.16
C TYR A 25 3.90 25.80 13.90
N HIS A 26 4.95 26.15 13.15
CA HIS A 26 6.30 26.33 13.66
C HIS A 26 6.62 27.83 13.70
N HIS A 27 6.86 28.38 14.90
CA HIS A 27 7.19 29.80 15.08
C HIS A 27 7.97 30.04 16.37
N HIS A 28 9.09 30.78 16.31
CA HIS A 28 9.96 31.08 17.46
C HIS A 28 10.33 29.84 18.30
N GLY A 29 10.70 28.74 17.65
CA GLY A 29 11.09 27.49 18.33
C GLY A 29 9.94 26.74 19.01
N ARG A 30 8.69 27.18 18.84
CA ARG A 30 7.49 26.47 19.32
C ARG A 30 6.81 25.71 18.19
N TYR A 31 6.22 24.58 18.56
CA TYR A 31 5.53 23.65 17.66
C TYR A 31 4.10 23.48 18.18
N ASN A 32 3.15 24.22 17.62
CA ASN A 32 1.75 24.14 18.04
C ASN A 32 0.97 23.24 17.07
N VAL A 33 0.31 22.21 17.60
CA VAL A 33 -0.62 21.40 16.81
C VAL A 33 -1.87 22.24 16.53
N MET A 34 -2.16 22.45 15.25
CA MET A 34 -3.34 23.18 14.80
C MET A 34 -4.51 22.25 14.46
N ALA A 35 -4.21 21.05 13.94
CA ALA A 35 -5.20 20.06 13.56
C ALA A 35 -4.60 18.64 13.59
N HIS A 36 -5.46 17.64 13.77
CA HIS A 36 -5.15 16.23 13.57
C HIS A 36 -6.00 15.68 12.43
N SER A 37 -5.45 14.74 11.68
CA SER A 37 -6.23 13.97 10.71
C SER A 37 -6.92 12.79 11.38
N SER A 38 -8.02 12.33 10.78
CA SER A 38 -8.43 10.93 10.94
C SER A 38 -7.33 10.00 10.42
N PRO A 39 -7.30 8.71 10.83
CA PRO A 39 -6.37 7.74 10.26
C PRO A 39 -6.52 7.68 8.73
N PHE A 40 -5.40 7.84 8.02
CA PHE A 40 -5.34 7.58 6.59
C PHE A 40 -5.13 6.09 6.36
N GLU A 41 -5.86 5.58 5.38
CA GLU A 41 -5.67 4.26 4.81
C GLU A 41 -5.20 4.39 3.37
N VAL A 42 -4.23 3.55 2.99
CA VAL A 42 -3.81 3.44 1.59
C VAL A 42 -4.61 2.28 1.02
N THR A 43 -5.70 2.60 0.34
CA THR A 43 -6.55 1.62 -0.33
C THR A 43 -6.19 1.55 -1.81
N LEU A 44 -6.47 0.39 -2.40
CA LEU A 44 -6.34 0.16 -3.83
C LEU A 44 -7.70 -0.18 -4.38
N GLU A 45 -8.11 0.56 -5.41
CA GLU A 45 -9.34 0.28 -6.11
C GLU A 45 -9.29 -1.13 -6.73
N ASN A 46 -10.36 -1.89 -6.54
CA ASN A 46 -10.58 -3.20 -7.17
C ASN A 46 -9.63 -4.34 -6.74
N PHE A 47 -8.89 -4.22 -5.64
CA PHE A 47 -8.19 -5.37 -5.08
C PHE A 47 -9.21 -6.41 -4.56
N GLN A 48 -9.06 -7.66 -5.00
CA GLN A 48 -9.89 -8.79 -4.60
C GLN A 48 -8.97 -9.98 -4.36
N GLU A 49 -8.86 -10.41 -3.10
CA GLU A 49 -7.93 -11.46 -2.67
C GLU A 49 -8.24 -12.83 -3.30
N ASP A 50 -9.53 -13.09 -3.59
CA ASP A 50 -10.04 -14.39 -4.06
C ASP A 50 -10.11 -14.53 -5.59
N LYS A 51 -9.74 -13.49 -6.36
CA LYS A 51 -9.71 -13.62 -7.83
C LYS A 51 -8.44 -14.33 -8.28
N GLU A 52 -8.56 -15.15 -9.32
CA GLU A 52 -7.42 -15.82 -9.94
C GLU A 52 -6.39 -14.77 -10.38
N ILE A 53 -5.25 -14.75 -9.67
CA ILE A 53 -4.20 -13.76 -9.89
C ILE A 53 -3.33 -14.23 -11.05
N SER A 54 -3.38 -13.52 -12.17
CA SER A 54 -2.47 -13.72 -13.31
C SER A 54 -1.40 -12.63 -13.34
N VAL A 55 -0.30 -12.88 -14.06
CA VAL A 55 0.74 -11.85 -14.30
C VAL A 55 0.13 -10.61 -14.96
N ALA A 56 -0.76 -10.80 -15.93
CA ALA A 56 -1.43 -9.69 -16.63
C ALA A 56 -2.30 -8.85 -15.68
N SER A 57 -3.09 -9.51 -14.82
CA SER A 57 -3.93 -8.80 -13.85
C SER A 57 -3.10 -8.05 -12.81
N ILE A 58 -1.98 -8.63 -12.32
CA ILE A 58 -1.06 -7.94 -11.41
C ILE A 58 -0.49 -6.69 -12.08
N GLY A 59 0.05 -6.82 -13.30
CA GLY A 59 0.62 -5.67 -14.02
C GLY A 59 -0.39 -4.54 -14.20
N GLN A 60 -1.62 -4.88 -14.61
CA GLN A 60 -2.69 -3.90 -14.83
C GLN A 60 -3.15 -3.22 -13.55
N SER A 61 -3.18 -3.94 -12.42
CA SER A 61 -3.51 -3.37 -11.11
C SER A 61 -2.38 -2.52 -10.54
N LEU A 62 -1.12 -2.89 -10.81
CA LEU A 62 0.06 -2.20 -10.28
C LEU A 62 0.30 -0.86 -10.97
N LEU A 63 0.07 -0.78 -12.29
CA LEU A 63 0.39 0.38 -13.11
C LEU A 63 -0.20 1.71 -12.59
N PRO A 64 -1.50 1.83 -12.27
CA PRO A 64 -2.06 3.08 -11.75
C PRO A 64 -1.46 3.50 -10.40
N TYR A 65 -1.04 2.55 -9.57
CA TYR A 65 -0.35 2.85 -8.31
C TYR A 65 1.07 3.35 -8.56
N VAL A 66 1.80 2.70 -9.46
CA VAL A 66 3.15 3.13 -9.86
C VAL A 66 3.10 4.53 -10.45
N GLN A 67 2.15 4.85 -11.34
CA GLN A 67 1.97 6.20 -11.88
C GLN A 67 1.76 7.26 -10.79
N ARG A 68 0.99 6.96 -9.74
CA ARG A 68 0.85 7.84 -8.57
C ARG A 68 2.16 8.02 -7.81
N CYS A 69 2.99 6.96 -7.71
CA CYS A 69 4.32 7.06 -7.11
C CYS A 69 5.20 8.06 -7.87
N PHE A 70 5.11 8.06 -9.21
CA PHE A 70 5.73 9.04 -10.11
C PHE A 70 5.01 10.40 -10.15
N ASN A 71 4.17 10.70 -9.14
CA ASN A 71 3.41 11.96 -9.03
C ASN A 71 2.48 12.24 -10.23
N MET A 72 2.10 11.21 -11.00
CA MET A 72 1.38 11.37 -12.27
C MET A 72 2.11 12.27 -13.29
N ASP A 73 3.44 12.34 -13.22
CA ASP A 73 4.25 13.14 -14.14
C ASP A 73 4.33 12.45 -15.50
N ALA A 74 3.72 13.07 -16.52
CA ALA A 74 3.63 12.51 -17.87
C ALA A 74 4.99 12.32 -18.56
N ASP A 75 6.03 13.03 -18.12
CA ASP A 75 7.36 12.93 -18.71
C ASP A 75 8.17 11.74 -18.13
N THR A 76 7.78 11.23 -16.96
CA THR A 76 8.56 10.21 -16.23
C THR A 76 7.78 8.94 -15.87
N MET A 77 6.45 9.02 -15.77
CA MET A 77 5.63 7.87 -15.38
C MET A 77 5.50 6.85 -16.52
N PRO A 78 5.50 5.54 -16.21
CA PRO A 78 5.20 4.52 -17.22
C PRO A 78 3.73 4.62 -17.65
N CYS A 79 3.48 4.51 -18.95
CA CYS A 79 2.18 4.49 -19.57
C CYS A 79 1.67 3.07 -19.83
N THR A 80 2.59 2.11 -19.99
CA THR A 80 2.25 0.69 -20.17
C THR A 80 2.93 -0.19 -19.13
N VAL A 81 2.47 -1.44 -19.00
CA VAL A 81 2.98 -2.37 -17.98
C VAL A 81 4.41 -2.81 -18.25
N ASP A 82 4.82 -2.86 -19.50
CA ASP A 82 6.13 -3.30 -19.98
C ASP A 82 7.15 -2.15 -20.10
N GLU A 83 6.70 -0.90 -20.01
CA GLU A 83 7.56 0.27 -20.06
C GLU A 83 8.52 0.33 -18.87
N SER A 84 9.77 0.71 -19.17
CA SER A 84 10.82 0.83 -18.17
C SER A 84 10.62 2.08 -17.31
N PHE A 85 10.88 1.98 -16.01
CA PHE A 85 10.81 3.08 -15.06
C PHE A 85 11.93 4.07 -15.32
N VAL A 86 11.58 5.27 -15.77
CA VAL A 86 12.54 6.34 -16.00
C VAL A 86 12.78 7.09 -14.68
N MET A 87 14.04 7.45 -14.38
CA MET A 87 14.40 8.25 -13.20
C MET A 87 13.98 7.65 -11.84
N ILE A 88 13.91 6.32 -11.74
CA ILE A 88 13.62 5.69 -10.46
C ILE A 88 14.73 5.97 -9.43
N ASN A 89 14.32 6.21 -8.20
CA ASN A 89 15.20 6.39 -7.06
C ASN A 89 14.67 5.60 -5.86
N GLU A 90 15.45 5.59 -4.78
CA GLU A 90 15.14 4.84 -3.57
C GLU A 90 13.79 5.22 -2.93
N VAL A 91 13.41 6.51 -2.99
CA VAL A 91 12.13 7.00 -2.43
C VAL A 91 10.95 6.47 -3.24
N LEU A 92 11.03 6.55 -4.57
CA LEU A 92 10.01 6.01 -5.47
C LEU A 92 9.91 4.49 -5.34
N ALA A 93 11.05 3.79 -5.33
CA ALA A 93 11.11 2.34 -5.18
C ALA A 93 10.48 1.88 -3.86
N ARG A 94 10.75 2.58 -2.75
CA ARG A 94 10.09 2.30 -1.45
C ARG A 94 8.57 2.46 -1.49
N ARG A 95 8.05 3.47 -2.20
CA ARG A 95 6.60 3.63 -2.38
C ARG A 95 6.00 2.44 -3.12
N VAL A 96 6.63 2.04 -4.23
CA VAL A 96 6.20 0.88 -5.02
C VAL A 96 6.19 -0.39 -4.16
N VAL A 97 7.27 -0.65 -3.42
CA VAL A 97 7.34 -1.79 -2.47
C VAL A 97 6.22 -1.72 -1.43
N LYS A 98 5.95 -0.55 -0.85
CA LYS A 98 4.88 -0.40 0.13
C LYS A 98 3.51 -0.74 -0.46
N GLY A 99 3.27 -0.31 -1.70
CA GLY A 99 2.12 -0.73 -2.48
C GLY A 99 2.06 -2.24 -2.60
N ILE A 100 3.12 -2.89 -3.12
CA ILE A 100 3.17 -4.34 -3.32
C ILE A 100 2.88 -5.12 -2.03
N GLN A 101 3.43 -4.68 -0.89
CA GLN A 101 3.14 -5.27 0.41
C GLN A 101 1.66 -5.19 0.74
N LEU A 102 1.03 -4.02 0.54
CA LEU A 102 -0.37 -3.81 0.83
C LEU A 102 -1.31 -4.57 -0.12
N MET A 103 -1.00 -4.67 -1.42
CA MET A 103 -1.87 -5.39 -2.38
C MET A 103 -1.63 -6.89 -2.41
N TYR A 104 -0.43 -7.38 -2.18
CA TYR A 104 -0.13 -8.80 -2.42
C TYR A 104 0.39 -9.53 -1.19
N GLY A 105 0.55 -8.84 -0.06
CA GLY A 105 1.10 -9.41 1.17
C GLY A 105 2.54 -9.88 1.00
N ILE A 106 3.27 -9.33 0.03
CA ILE A 106 4.65 -9.71 -0.29
C ILE A 106 5.59 -8.57 0.07
N GLU A 107 6.57 -8.88 0.91
CA GLU A 107 7.63 -7.94 1.27
C GLU A 107 8.82 -8.11 0.32
N PHE A 108 9.13 -7.05 -0.41
CA PHE A 108 10.35 -6.92 -1.20
C PHE A 108 11.24 -5.84 -0.61
N THR A 109 12.53 -5.88 -0.95
CA THR A 109 13.40 -4.73 -0.74
C THR A 109 13.26 -3.75 -1.91
N TRP A 110 13.65 -2.49 -1.73
CA TRP A 110 13.50 -1.48 -2.77
C TRP A 110 14.41 -1.76 -3.99
N GLU A 111 15.53 -2.46 -3.79
CA GLU A 111 16.47 -2.88 -4.84
C GLU A 111 15.82 -3.80 -5.87
N VAL A 112 14.80 -4.58 -5.46
CA VAL A 112 13.98 -5.41 -6.38
C VAL A 112 13.33 -4.54 -7.44
N VAL A 113 12.75 -3.41 -7.05
CA VAL A 113 12.10 -2.46 -7.95
C VAL A 113 13.14 -1.76 -8.83
N ALA A 114 14.28 -1.37 -8.25
CA ALA A 114 15.39 -0.78 -8.99
C ALA A 114 16.03 -1.74 -10.02
N THR A 115 15.84 -3.06 -9.84
CA THR A 115 16.35 -4.08 -10.77
C THR A 115 15.32 -4.44 -11.85
N ASP A 116 14.07 -4.66 -11.46
CA ASP A 116 13.03 -5.14 -12.38
C ASP A 116 12.54 -4.06 -13.34
N MET A 117 12.54 -2.81 -12.90
CA MET A 117 12.35 -1.62 -13.74
C MET A 117 11.06 -1.58 -14.57
N SER A 118 10.10 -2.49 -14.44
CA SER A 118 8.79 -2.36 -15.08
C SER A 118 7.70 -3.08 -14.29
N CYS A 119 6.44 -2.71 -14.52
CA CYS A 119 5.31 -3.38 -13.87
C CYS A 119 5.20 -4.85 -14.29
N LEU A 120 5.59 -5.20 -15.51
CA LEU A 120 5.58 -6.56 -16.03
C LEU A 120 6.57 -7.46 -15.28
N HIS A 121 7.82 -7.02 -15.09
CA HIS A 121 8.81 -7.81 -14.35
C HIS A 121 8.44 -7.94 -12.87
N LEU A 122 7.96 -6.85 -12.26
CA LEU A 122 7.43 -6.91 -10.90
C LEU A 122 6.23 -7.87 -10.82
N ALA A 123 5.33 -7.86 -11.80
CA ALA A 123 4.19 -8.77 -11.84
C ALA A 123 4.61 -10.24 -11.91
N LEU A 124 5.62 -10.57 -12.73
CA LEU A 124 6.21 -11.91 -12.79
C LEU A 124 6.78 -12.34 -11.43
N ARG A 125 7.50 -11.42 -10.77
CA ARG A 125 8.11 -11.70 -9.47
C ARG A 125 7.07 -11.86 -8.36
N ILE A 126 6.05 -11.00 -8.32
CA ILE A 126 4.88 -11.08 -7.42
C ILE A 126 4.15 -12.40 -7.63
N PHE A 127 3.83 -12.75 -8.88
CA PHE A 127 3.13 -13.99 -9.22
C PHE A 127 3.91 -15.23 -8.75
N THR A 128 5.23 -15.22 -8.99
CA THR A 128 6.11 -16.32 -8.57
C THR A 128 6.17 -16.44 -7.04
N ALA A 129 6.30 -15.32 -6.33
CA ALA A 129 6.30 -15.29 -4.87
C ALA A 129 4.96 -15.76 -4.29
N ARG A 130 3.83 -15.31 -4.83
CA ARG A 130 2.49 -15.77 -4.42
C ARG A 130 2.34 -17.28 -4.57
N ARG A 131 2.76 -17.84 -5.70
CA ARG A 131 2.71 -19.29 -5.92
C ARG A 131 3.59 -20.08 -4.96
N ALA A 132 4.79 -19.57 -4.66
CA ALA A 132 5.68 -20.19 -3.68
C ALA A 132 5.11 -20.17 -2.26
N LEU A 133 4.36 -19.11 -1.90
CA LEU A 133 3.76 -18.93 -0.58
C LEU A 133 2.37 -19.58 -0.43
N ALA A 134 1.71 -19.95 -1.53
CA ALA A 134 0.36 -20.51 -1.53
C ALA A 134 0.17 -21.70 -0.56
N PRO A 135 1.12 -22.65 -0.40
CA PRO A 135 0.97 -23.75 0.56
C PRO A 135 0.84 -23.29 2.02
N PHE A 136 1.35 -22.12 2.36
CA PHE A 136 1.36 -21.59 3.74
C PHE A 136 0.20 -20.62 4.00
N SER A 137 -0.42 -20.06 2.94
CA SER A 137 -1.53 -19.10 3.06
C SER A 137 -2.80 -19.73 3.63
N ALA A 138 -3.11 -21.00 3.31
CA ALA A 138 -4.31 -21.67 3.82
C ALA A 138 -4.19 -22.11 5.29
N VAL A 139 -2.97 -22.46 5.73
CA VAL A 139 -2.70 -22.95 7.09
C VAL A 139 -2.94 -21.85 8.12
N CYS A 140 -2.51 -20.62 7.83
CA CYS A 140 -2.65 -19.48 8.73
C CYS A 140 -4.12 -19.07 8.96
N SER A 141 -4.97 -19.16 7.94
CA SER A 141 -6.40 -18.85 8.04
C SER A 141 -7.17 -19.89 8.87
N ALA A 142 -6.80 -21.17 8.76
CA ALA A 142 -7.40 -22.23 9.57
C ALA A 142 -7.04 -22.09 11.06
N ASP A 143 -5.78 -21.76 11.37
CA ASP A 143 -5.32 -21.54 12.75
C ASP A 143 -5.95 -20.29 13.38
N LEU A 144 -6.12 -19.19 12.62
CA LEU A 144 -6.83 -17.99 13.07
C LEU A 144 -8.34 -18.24 13.29
N GLN A 145 -8.98 -19.03 12.43
CA GLN A 145 -10.38 -19.43 12.60
C GLN A 145 -10.56 -20.37 13.79
N ALA A 146 -9.64 -21.32 14.00
CA ALA A 146 -9.62 -22.20 15.16
C ALA A 146 -9.42 -21.41 16.47
N ALA A 147 -8.50 -20.44 16.49
CA ALA A 147 -8.29 -19.56 17.65
C ALA A 147 -9.55 -18.74 17.98
N LYS A 148 -10.24 -18.20 16.97
CA LYS A 148 -11.51 -17.47 17.16
C LYS A 148 -12.68 -18.37 17.60
N ALA A 149 -12.68 -19.64 17.23
CA ALA A 149 -13.72 -20.58 17.65
C ALA A 149 -13.62 -20.98 19.13
N ILE A 150 -12.42 -20.93 19.71
CA ILE A 150 -12.16 -21.23 21.12
C ILE A 150 -12.63 -20.09 22.04
N GLU A 151 -12.70 -18.85 21.56
CA GLU A 151 -13.12 -17.68 22.34
C GLU A 151 -14.64 -17.47 22.44
N LYS A 152 -15.48 -18.39 21.92
CA LYS A 152 -16.93 -18.26 22.07
C LYS A 152 -17.33 -18.48 23.55
N PRO A 153 -17.91 -17.50 24.26
CA PRO A 153 -18.33 -17.69 25.65
C PRO A 153 -19.44 -18.75 25.69
N LEU A 154 -19.41 -19.64 26.68
CA LEU A 154 -20.56 -20.49 27.00
C LEU A 154 -21.76 -19.56 27.25
N GLU A 155 -22.79 -19.62 26.39
CA GLU A 155 -24.09 -19.03 26.71
C GLU A 155 -24.61 -19.72 27.97
N VAL A 156 -24.57 -19.00 29.09
CA VAL A 156 -25.22 -19.40 30.32
C VAL A 156 -26.71 -19.30 30.07
N ALA A 157 -27.34 -20.45 29.82
CA ALA A 157 -28.79 -20.59 29.79
C ALA A 157 -29.34 -20.30 31.19
N THR A 158 -29.75 -19.06 31.45
CA THR A 158 -30.62 -18.74 32.58
C THR A 158 -32.07 -19.01 32.19
N SER A 159 -32.57 -20.17 32.61
CA SER A 159 -34.01 -20.40 32.78
C SER A 159 -34.42 -19.95 34.19
N ALA A 160 -35.28 -18.95 34.30
CA ALA A 160 -36.26 -18.75 35.37
C ALA A 160 -37.20 -17.61 35.00
#